data_AF-A0A8I1R9D8-F1
#
_entry.id   AF-A0A8I1R9D8-F1
#
_cell.length_a   1.000
_cell.length_b   1.000
_cell.length_c   1.000
_cell.angle_alpha   90.00
_cell.angle_beta   90.00
_cell.angle_gamma   90.00
#
_symmetry.space_group_name_H-M   'P 1'
#
loop_
_entity.id
_entity.type
_entity.pdbx_description
1 polymer ?
#
loop_
_entity_poly.entity_id
_entity_poly.type
_entity_poly.pdbx_seq_one_letter_code
_entity_poly.pdbx_strand_id
1 'polypeptide(L)' 'MTELSPAQRTAGTARIVLTAGILFAAEALWRGSIARTVMALGLLVFGGGLLLFAKHAD' A
#
# COMPACT_ATOMS: atom_id res chain seq x y z
N MET A 1 -26.07 -0.91 -7.72
CA MET A 1 -24.64 -0.68 -7.46
C MET A 1 -24.48 -0.58 -5.96
N THR A 2 -23.76 -1.49 -5.31
CA THR A 2 -23.57 -1.45 -3.86
C THR A 2 -22.73 -0.22 -3.52
N GLU A 3 -23.31 0.75 -2.81
CA GLU A 3 -22.57 1.94 -2.39
C GLU A 3 -21.52 1.54 -1.35
N LEU A 4 -20.25 1.63 -1.71
CA LEU A 4 -19.15 1.39 -0.78
C LEU A 4 -19.03 2.56 0.19
N SER A 5 -18.87 2.25 1.47
CA SER A 5 -18.57 3.25 2.49
C SER A 5 -17.22 3.94 2.20
N PRO A 6 -17.00 5.18 2.65
CA PRO A 6 -15.71 5.86 2.49
C PRO A 6 -14.51 5.04 3.01
N ALA A 7 -14.69 4.30 4.11
CA ALA A 7 -13.68 3.40 4.67
C ALA A 7 -13.37 2.23 3.72
N GLN A 8 -14.40 1.62 3.11
CA GLN A 8 -14.22 0.53 2.15
C GLN A 8 -13.52 0.97 0.86
N ARG A 9 -13.81 2.18 0.37
CA ARG A 9 -13.10 2.77 -0.78
C ARG A 9 -11.62 2.96 -0.47
N THR A 10 -11.33 3.53 0.70
CA THR A 10 -9.96 3.76 1.19
C THR A 10 -9.22 2.43 1.35
N ALA A 11 -9.85 1.41 1.93
CA ALA A 11 -9.28 0.08 2.07
C ALA A 11 -8.96 -0.56 0.70
N GLY A 12 -9.82 -0.35 -0.30
CA GLY A 12 -9.58 -0.79 -1.68
C GLY A 12 -8.30 -0.19 -2.27
N THR A 13 -8.16 1.14 -2.21
CA THR A 13 -6.96 1.84 -2.67
C THR A 13 -5.73 1.42 -1.88
N ALA A 14 -5.85 1.29 -0.56
CA ALA A 14 -4.76 0.90 0.32
C ALA A 14 -4.20 -0.49 -0.03
N ARG A 15 -5.07 -1.45 -0.38
CA ARG A 15 -4.64 -2.79 -0.84
C ARG A 15 -3.83 -2.70 -2.14
N ILE A 16 -4.28 -1.91 -3.12
CA ILE A 16 -3.57 -1.75 -4.39
C ILE A 16 -2.16 -1.17 -4.15
N VAL A 17 -2.07 -0.11 -3.36
CA VAL A 17 -0.80 0.54 -3.01
C VAL A 17 0.12 -0.43 -2.27
N LEU A 18 -0.42 -1.18 -1.30
CA LEU A 18 0.36 -2.15 -0.54
C LEU A 18 0.91 -3.26 -1.45
N THR A 19 0.07 -3.82 -2.32
CA THR A 19 0.50 -4.85 -3.28
C THR A 19 1.59 -4.32 -4.21
N ALA A 20 1.44 -3.09 -4.73
CA ALA A 20 2.48 -2.46 -5.54
C ALA A 20 3.79 -2.29 -4.75
N GLY A 21 3.72 -1.84 -3.49
CA GLY A 21 4.89 -1.72 -2.61
C GLY A 21 5.61 -3.05 -2.39
N ILE A 22 4.87 -4.16 -2.20
CA ILE A 22 5.45 -5.50 -2.04
C ILE A 22 6.20 -5.92 -3.31
N LEU A 23 5.60 -5.74 -4.48
CA LEU A 23 6.22 -6.10 -5.76
C LEU A 23 7.50 -5.29 -6.01
N PHE A 24 7.47 -3.98 -5.75
CA PHE A 24 8.65 -3.12 -5.85
C PHE A 24 9.73 -3.49 -4.83
N ALA A 25 9.36 -3.90 -3.61
CA ALA A 25 10.30 -4.35 -2.60
C ALA A 25 11.03 -5.62 -3.06
N ALA A 26 10.29 -6.58 -3.61
CA ALA A 26 10.85 -7.81 -4.17
C ALA A 26 11.81 -7.52 -5.34
N GLU A 27 11.42 -6.64 -6.26
CA GLU A 27 12.28 -6.24 -7.38
C GLU A 27 13.54 -5.49 -6.90
N ALA A 28 13.40 -4.59 -5.91
CA ALA A 28 14.51 -3.83 -5.36
C ALA A 28 15.53 -4.74 -4.67
N LEU A 29 15.07 -5.76 -3.94
CA LEU A 29 15.92 -6.76 -3.30
C LEU A 29 16.70 -7.55 -4.35
N TRP A 30 16.05 -7.96 -5.44
CA TRP A 30 16.68 -8.71 -6.51
C TRP A 30 17.75 -7.89 -7.26
N ARG A 31 17.54 -6.59 -7.42
CA ARG A 31 18.46 -5.70 -8.16
C ARG A 31 19.49 -5.00 -7.29
N GLY A 32 19.38 -5.08 -5.96
CA GLY A 32 20.29 -4.40 -5.02
C GLY A 32 20.24 -2.86 -5.09
N SER A 33 19.11 -2.27 -5.52
CA SER A 33 19.00 -0.82 -5.74
C SER A 33 18.40 -0.11 -4.53
N ILE A 34 19.21 0.70 -3.83
CA ILE A 34 18.79 1.47 -2.64
C ILE A 34 17.61 2.40 -2.96
N ALA A 35 17.67 3.13 -4.07
CA ALA A 35 16.59 4.05 -4.45
C ALA A 35 15.25 3.33 -4.63
N ARG A 36 15.26 2.13 -5.21
CA ARG A 36 14.05 1.31 -5.38
C ARG A 36 13.57 0.75 -4.03
N THR A 37 14.48 0.38 -3.14
CA THR A 37 14.15 -0.07 -1.79
C THR A 37 13.46 1.04 -0.99
N VAL A 38 13.96 2.28 -1.07
CA VAL A 38 13.36 3.44 -0.39
C VAL A 38 11.96 3.73 -0.94
N MET A 39 11.79 3.70 -2.27
CA MET A 39 10.46 3.87 -2.89
C MET A 39 9.48 2.77 -2.49
N ALA A 40 9.93 1.51 -2.46
CA ALA A 40 9.12 0.39 -2.02
C ALA A 40 8.69 0.52 -0.55
N LEU A 41 9.60 0.96 0.32
CA LEU A 41 9.30 1.29 1.72
C LEU A 41 8.24 2.39 1.83
N GLY A 42 8.36 3.45 1.03
CA GLY A 42 7.36 4.53 0.97
C GLY A 42 5.96 4.01 0.62
N LEU A 43 5.87 3.15 -0.41
CA LEU A 43 4.61 2.51 -0.81
C LEU A 43 4.04 1.61 0.28
N LEU A 44 4.88 0.81 0.95
CA LEU A 44 4.46 -0.08 2.02
C LEU A 44 3.94 0.68 3.25
N VAL A 45 4.66 1.72 3.67
CA VAL A 45 4.24 2.58 4.80
C VAL A 45 2.95 3.31 4.44
N PHE A 46 2.84 3.84 3.22
CA PHE A 46 1.63 4.56 2.80
C PHE A 46 0.41 3.62 2.68
N GLY A 47 0.54 2.51 1.95
CA GLY A 47 -0.53 1.52 1.81
C GLY A 47 -0.93 0.88 3.13
N GLY A 48 0.05 0.54 3.98
CA GLY A 48 -0.19 0.00 5.33
C GLY A 48 -0.86 1.02 6.24
N GLY A 49 -0.41 2.28 6.21
CA GLY A 49 -1.01 3.39 6.95
C GLY A 49 -2.47 3.60 6.55
N LEU A 50 -2.78 3.62 5.25
CA LEU A 50 -4.16 3.75 4.77
C LEU A 50 -5.06 2.59 5.24
N LEU A 51 -4.55 1.36 5.34
CA LEU A 51 -5.31 0.23 5.90
C LEU A 51 -5.58 0.40 7.38
N LEU A 52 -4.59 0.88 8.15
CA LEU A 52 -4.76 1.14 9.58
C LEU A 52 -5.80 2.24 9.84
N PHE A 53 -5.77 3.32 9.06
CA PHE A 53 -6.77 4.38 9.13
C PHE A 53 -8.15 3.91 8.70
N ALA A 54 -8.24 3.16 7.59
CA ALA A 54 -9.52 2.61 7.13
C ALA A 54 -10.15 1.69 8.19
N LYS A 55 -9.33 0.89 8.90
CA LYS A 55 -9.79 0.02 9.99
C LYS A 55 -10.28 0.80 11.22
N HIS A 56 -9.73 1.97 11.53
CA HIS A 56 -10.19 2.80 12.64
C HIS A 56 -11.41 3.66 12.29
N ALA A 57 -11.71 3.80 11.00
CA ALA A 57 -12.84 4.57 10.50
C ALA A 57 -14.13 3.73 10.34
N ASP A 58 -14.02 2.41 10.48
CA ASP A 58 -15.13 1.45 10.65
C ASP A 58 -15.40 1.24 12.15
#